data_AF-A0A349DCT3-F1
#
_entry.id   AF-A0A349DCT3-F1
#
_cell.length_a   1.000
_cell.length_b   1.000
_cell.length_c   1.000
_cell.angle_alpha   90.00
_cell.angle_beta   90.00
_cell.angle_gamma   90.00
#
_symmetry.space_group_name_H-M   'P 1'
#
loop_
_entity.id
_entity.type
_entity.pdbx_description
1 polymer ?
#
loop_
_entity_poly.entity_id
_entity_poly.type
_entity_poly.pdbx_seq_one_letter_code
_entity_poly.pdbx_strand_id
1 'polypeptide(L)'
;SVIEVVNVLREAGAEVLGIVSIFTYGMQKGLDRLADADVKNVSLTNFDAIAEIAAQEGYIAKTDVERLIKFRNNPSDESWIGGKK
;
A
#
# COMPACT_ATOMS: atom_id res chain seq x y z
N SER A 1 9.87 -9.02 -7.03
CA SER A 1 8.63 -8.26 -6.62
C SER A 1 7.41 -9.17 -6.78
N VAL A 2 6.20 -8.79 -6.31
CA VAL A 2 5.00 -9.65 -6.50
C VAL A 2 4.68 -9.92 -7.97
N ILE A 3 4.91 -8.94 -8.86
CA ILE A 3 4.71 -9.06 -10.31
C ILE A 3 5.70 -10.06 -10.93
N GLU A 4 6.94 -10.07 -10.44
CA GLU A 4 7.96 -11.01 -10.91
C GLU A 4 7.57 -12.45 -10.59
N VAL A 5 7.02 -12.70 -9.39
CA VAL A 5 6.50 -14.02 -9.02
C VAL A 5 5.32 -14.42 -9.90
N VAL A 6 4.39 -13.49 -10.19
CA VAL A 6 3.29 -13.73 -11.13
C VAL A 6 3.82 -14.15 -12.50
N ASN A 7 4.82 -13.44 -13.02
CA ASN A 7 5.40 -13.74 -14.34
C ASN A 7 6.05 -15.12 -14.37
N VAL A 8 6.84 -15.47 -13.34
CA VAL A 8 7.46 -16.80 -13.23
C VAL A 8 6.41 -17.91 -13.18
N LEU A 9 5.30 -17.71 -12.45
CA LEU A 9 4.20 -18.68 -12.40
C LEU A 9 3.50 -18.83 -13.76
N ARG A 10 3.25 -17.72 -14.46
CA ARG A 10 2.66 -17.72 -15.81
C ARG A 10 3.58 -18.40 -16.82
N GLU A 11 4.89 -18.14 -16.77
CA GLU A 11 5.90 -18.80 -17.61
C GLU A 11 5.96 -20.32 -17.36
N ALA A 12 5.72 -20.75 -16.12
CA ALA A 12 5.59 -22.16 -15.76
C ALA A 12 4.24 -22.79 -16.18
N GLY A 13 3.36 -22.03 -16.84
CA GLY A 13 2.06 -22.50 -17.34
C GLY A 13 0.92 -22.41 -16.33
N ALA A 14 1.10 -21.74 -15.18
CA ALA A 14 0.05 -21.55 -14.20
C ALA A 14 -0.92 -20.42 -14.58
N GLU A 15 -2.20 -20.62 -14.30
CA GLU A 15 -3.20 -19.55 -14.31
C GLU A 15 -3.14 -18.80 -12.97
N VAL A 16 -2.65 -17.56 -13.01
CA VAL A 16 -2.53 -16.72 -11.80
C VAL A 16 -3.82 -15.92 -11.62
N LEU A 17 -4.67 -16.36 -10.68
CA LEU A 17 -5.96 -15.72 -10.38
C LEU A 17 -5.83 -14.35 -9.70
N GLY A 18 -4.71 -14.09 -9.02
CA GLY A 18 -4.46 -12.86 -8.30
C GLY A 18 -3.52 -13.04 -7.11
N ILE A 19 -3.39 -11.99 -6.31
CA ILE A 19 -2.56 -11.92 -5.10
C ILE A 19 -3.47 -11.64 -3.90
N VAL A 20 -3.19 -12.31 -2.79
CA VAL A 20 -3.67 -11.93 -1.47
C VAL A 20 -2.47 -11.54 -0.60
N SER A 21 -2.57 -10.43 0.13
CA SER A 21 -1.50 -9.97 1.01
C SER A 21 -2.03 -9.61 2.40
N ILE A 22 -1.15 -9.61 3.40
CA ILE A 22 -1.52 -9.20 4.77
C ILE A 22 -1.74 -7.69 4.83
N PHE A 23 -0.87 -6.92 4.19
CA PHE A 23 -0.84 -5.47 4.27
C PHE A 23 -0.45 -4.85 2.92
N THR A 24 -0.89 -3.61 2.68
CA THR A 24 -0.43 -2.78 1.58
C THR A 24 -0.31 -1.32 1.99
N TYR A 25 0.70 -0.63 1.46
CA TYR A 25 0.78 0.83 1.57
C TYR A 25 -0.24 1.55 0.69
N GLY A 26 -0.84 0.90 -0.32
CA GLY A 26 -1.84 1.55 -1.17
C GLY A 26 -1.30 2.70 -2.04
N MET A 27 0.00 2.69 -2.36
CA MET A 27 0.60 3.71 -3.22
C MET A 27 0.13 3.56 -4.67
N GLN A 28 -0.21 4.67 -5.33
CA GLN A 28 -0.75 4.69 -6.70
C GLN A 28 0.15 3.94 -7.69
N LYS A 29 1.47 4.19 -7.65
CA LYS A 29 2.45 3.49 -8.50
C LYS A 29 2.40 1.96 -8.35
N GLY A 30 2.06 1.44 -7.17
CA GLY A 30 1.90 0.01 -6.94
C GLY A 30 0.61 -0.53 -7.58
N LEU A 31 -0.47 0.24 -7.47
CA LEU A 31 -1.77 -0.10 -8.07
C LEU A 31 -1.70 -0.10 -9.60
N ASP A 32 -1.07 0.92 -10.19
CA ASP A 32 -0.88 1.04 -11.64
C ASP A 32 -0.11 -0.16 -12.19
N ARG A 33 1.01 -0.52 -11.55
CA ARG A 33 1.82 -1.68 -11.96
C ARG A 33 1.09 -3.01 -11.87
N LEU A 34 0.19 -3.17 -10.90
CA LEU A 34 -0.63 -4.37 -10.77
C LEU A 34 -1.71 -4.43 -11.86
N ALA A 35 -2.33 -3.28 -12.18
CA ALA A 35 -3.28 -3.16 -13.28
C ALA A 35 -2.62 -3.40 -14.65
N ASP A 36 -1.44 -2.82 -14.89
CA ASP A 36 -0.66 -3.02 -16.12
C ASP A 36 -0.23 -4.48 -16.31
N ALA A 37 -0.03 -5.21 -15.22
CA ALA A 37 0.30 -6.63 -15.24
C ALA A 37 -0.95 -7.54 -15.34
N ASP A 38 -2.15 -6.97 -15.38
CA ASP A 38 -3.44 -7.66 -15.28
C ASP A 38 -3.47 -8.62 -14.07
N VAL A 39 -3.19 -8.05 -12.88
CA VAL A 39 -3.17 -8.80 -11.62
C VAL A 39 -3.99 -8.08 -10.56
N LYS A 40 -5.03 -8.75 -10.08
CA LYS A 40 -5.78 -8.30 -8.91
C LYS A 40 -5.00 -8.58 -7.62
N ASN A 41 -4.83 -7.59 -6.76
CA ASN A 41 -4.35 -7.78 -5.39
C ASN A 41 -5.43 -7.41 -4.37
N VAL A 42 -5.62 -8.26 -3.35
CA VAL A 42 -6.50 -8.00 -2.22
C VAL A 42 -5.70 -8.12 -0.93
N SER A 43 -5.66 -7.05 -0.14
CA SER A 43 -4.94 -7.02 1.12
C SER A 43 -5.90 -7.11 2.31
N LEU A 44 -5.50 -7.83 3.36
CA LEU A 44 -6.27 -7.95 4.60
C LEU A 44 -6.44 -6.59 5.30
N THR A 45 -5.42 -5.74 5.25
CA THR A 45 -5.47 -4.35 5.72
C THR A 45 -4.60 -3.44 4.87
N ASN A 46 -4.67 -2.12 5.09
CA ASN A 46 -3.92 -1.10 4.37
C ASN A 46 -3.42 0.00 5.31
N PHE A 47 -2.57 0.88 4.78
CA PHE A 47 -1.93 1.95 5.54
C PHE A 47 -2.93 2.96 6.13
N ASP A 48 -3.95 3.34 5.36
CA ASP A 48 -5.01 4.26 5.80
C ASP A 48 -5.70 3.71 7.06
N ALA A 49 -6.08 2.43 7.03
CA ALA A 49 -6.72 1.75 8.17
C ALA A 49 -5.82 1.71 9.41
N ILE A 50 -4.52 1.39 9.24
CA ILE A 50 -3.57 1.39 10.37
C ILE A 50 -3.39 2.80 10.94
N ALA A 51 -3.26 3.82 10.10
CA ALA A 51 -3.07 5.21 10.55
C ALA A 51 -4.30 5.70 11.33
N GLU A 52 -5.50 5.37 10.86
CA GLU A 52 -6.74 5.72 11.54
C GLU A 52 -6.84 5.05 12.92
N ILE A 53 -6.62 3.73 13.01
CA ILE A 53 -6.65 3.01 14.30
C ILE A 53 -5.57 3.53 15.25
N ALA A 54 -4.36 3.78 14.77
CA ALA A 54 -3.28 4.33 15.59
C ALA A 54 -3.65 5.70 16.19
N ALA A 55 -4.39 6.54 15.47
CA ALA A 55 -4.88 7.81 15.98
C ALA A 55 -6.04 7.64 16.98
N GLN A 56 -6.91 6.64 16.77
CA GLN A 56 -7.99 6.30 17.70
C GLN A 56 -7.46 5.77 19.03
N GLU A 57 -6.41 4.94 18.98
CA GLU A 57 -5.75 4.36 20.15
C GLU A 57 -4.74 5.31 20.82
N GLY A 58 -4.50 6.49 20.22
CA GLY A 58 -3.61 7.51 20.77
C GLY A 58 -2.11 7.22 20.59
N TYR A 59 -1.74 6.30 19.70
CA TYR A 59 -0.35 6.07 19.31
C TYR A 59 0.24 7.22 18.49
N ILE A 60 -0.62 7.94 17.76
CA ILE A 60 -0.28 9.16 17.01
C ILE A 60 -1.33 10.25 17.22
N ALA A 61 -0.97 11.50 16.95
CA ALA A 61 -1.94 12.58 16.93
C ALA A 61 -2.92 12.42 15.75
N LYS A 62 -4.19 12.80 15.93
CA LYS A 62 -5.18 12.77 14.82
C LYS A 62 -4.73 13.59 13.61
N THR A 63 -4.02 14.69 13.85
CA THR A 63 -3.44 15.54 12.81
C THR A 63 -2.31 14.87 12.02
N ASP A 64 -1.68 13.84 12.56
CA ASP A 64 -0.66 13.07 11.83
C ASP A 64 -1.28 12.17 10.75
N VAL A 65 -2.56 11.80 10.84
CA VAL A 65 -3.21 10.95 9.83
C VAL A 65 -3.14 11.61 8.45
N GLU A 66 -3.54 12.89 8.34
CA GLU A 66 -3.48 13.63 7.08
C GLU A 66 -2.05 13.72 6.52
N ARG A 67 -1.07 13.92 7.40
CA ARG A 67 0.36 13.96 7.05
C ARG A 67 0.83 12.62 6.50
N LEU A 68 0.43 11.52 7.13
CA LEU A 68 0.77 10.17 6.69
C LEU A 68 0.08 9.81 5.36
N ILE A 69 -1.15 10.28 5.13
CA ILE A 69 -1.81 10.14 3.83
C ILE A 69 -1.06 10.90 2.72
N LYS A 70 -0.48 12.07 3.01
CA LYS A 70 0.39 12.78 2.04
C LYS A 70 1.62 11.95 1.67
N PHE A 71 2.30 11.36 2.65
CA PHE A 71 3.40 10.42 2.41
C PHE A 71 2.96 9.26 1.49
N ARG A 72 1.82 8.65 1.79
CA ARG A 72 1.28 7.54 0.98
C ARG A 72 1.02 7.95 -0.46
N ASN A 73 0.49 9.15 -0.68
CA ASN A 73 0.17 9.66 -2.01
C ASN A 73 1.42 10.03 -2.81
N ASN A 74 2.41 10.64 -2.16
CA ASN A 74 3.68 10.99 -2.79
C ASN A 74 4.83 10.89 -1.77
N PRO A 75 5.47 9.71 -1.65
CA PRO A 75 6.54 9.52 -0.68
C PRO A 75 7.83 10.25 -1.07
N SER A 76 7.95 10.73 -2.31
CA SER A 76 9.09 11.52 -2.80
C SER A 76 8.96 13.02 -2.57
N ASP A 77 7.76 13.51 -2.27
CA ASP A 77 7.58 14.85 -1.74
C ASP A 77 7.90 14.80 -0.24
N GLU A 78 8.75 15.71 0.25
CA GLU A 78 9.14 15.77 1.66
C GLU A 78 8.20 16.65 2.50
N SER A 79 7.16 17.25 1.91
CA SER A 79 6.21 18.13 2.59
C SER A 79 5.43 17.46 3.74
N TRP A 80 5.46 16.13 3.82
CA TRP A 80 4.89 15.36 4.93
C TRP A 80 5.84 15.23 6.14
N ILE A 81 7.10 15.64 6.05
CA ILE A 81 8.06 15.53 7.14
C ILE A 81 7.84 16.68 8.14
N GLY A 82 7.59 16.36 9.42
CA GLY A 82 7.45 17.37 10.49
C GLY A 82 6.27 17.20 11.46
N GLY A 83 6.03 16.01 11.99
CA GLY A 83 4.99 15.77 13.01
C GLY A 83 5.42 16.26 14.40
N LYS A 84 4.52 16.95 15.12
CA LYS A 84 4.65 17.19 16.57
C LYS A 84 3.89 16.07 17.29
N LYS A 85 4.59 15.35 18.19
CA LYS A 85 3.96 14.38 19.10
C LYS A 85 3.06 15.10 20.09
#